data_AF-A0A1L9RB24-F1
#
_entry.id   AF-A0A1L9RB24-F1
#
_cell.length_a   1.000
_cell.length_b   1.000
_cell.length_c   1.000
_cell.angle_alpha   90.00
_cell.angle_beta   90.00
_cell.angle_gamma   90.00
#
_symmetry.space_group_name_H-M   'P 1'
#
loop_
_entity.id
_entity.type
_entity.pdbx_description
1 polymer ?
#
loop_
_entity_poly.entity_id
_entity_poly.type
_entity_poly.pdbx_seq_one_letter_code
_entity_poly.pdbx_strand_id
1 'polypeptide(L)'
;MQASTPLADKLALLISVPTIRLDYREPAKTDICASDIIAAFNYLSYTYSSTNFVLVGWSFGGSPCFTVAAQEPERVRGVATIASQTINTSGIKELNPRPLLLLHGADDLVLTSACSETLYRQYGTGGEKELRLFEGDDHGLSRNAPEAECMLLVFITKALGLEELLDPGTVEMAGKDFVESREERVREMEKGHDLERGESLNYDY
;
A
#
# COMPACT_ATOMS: atom_id res chain seq x y z
N MET A 1 6.18 -0.90 22.65
CA MET A 1 6.25 0.35 21.87
C MET A 1 6.82 -0.04 20.52
N GLN A 2 5.92 -0.33 19.58
CA GLN A 2 6.18 -1.04 18.32
C GLN A 2 6.30 0.01 17.22
N ALA A 3 7.35 -0.07 16.40
CA ALA A 3 7.70 0.96 15.43
C ALA A 3 6.92 0.75 14.11
N SER A 4 5.70 1.29 14.10
CA SER A 4 4.81 1.38 12.93
C SER A 4 4.80 2.78 12.29
N THR A 5 5.83 3.57 12.55
CA THR A 5 5.65 4.99 12.87
C THR A 5 5.58 5.95 11.67
N PRO A 6 6.42 5.94 10.62
CA PRO A 6 6.53 7.12 9.76
C PRO A 6 5.33 7.40 8.84
N LEU A 7 4.84 6.42 8.06
CA LEU A 7 3.77 6.68 7.08
C LEU A 7 2.41 6.90 7.76
N ALA A 8 2.04 6.04 8.70
CA ALA A 8 0.77 6.17 9.41
C ALA A 8 0.73 7.46 10.24
N ASP A 9 1.84 7.84 10.88
CA ASP A 9 1.92 9.09 11.62
C ASP A 9 1.89 10.28 10.67
N LYS A 10 2.54 10.24 9.50
CA LYS A 10 2.43 11.31 8.50
C LYS A 10 0.99 11.50 8.04
N LEU A 11 0.27 10.43 7.74
CA LEU A 11 -1.13 10.50 7.34
C LEU A 11 -2.01 11.07 8.46
N ALA A 12 -1.80 10.62 9.69
CA ALA A 12 -2.55 11.12 10.85
C ALA A 12 -2.21 12.59 11.18
N LEU A 13 -0.94 12.97 11.14
CA LEU A 13 -0.46 14.29 11.55
C LEU A 13 -0.67 15.36 10.48
N LEU A 14 -0.48 15.02 9.21
CA LEU A 14 -0.51 16.00 8.12
C LEU A 14 -1.91 16.22 7.57
N ILE A 15 -2.73 15.17 7.48
CA ILE A 15 -4.06 15.24 6.83
C ILE A 15 -5.19 14.72 7.71
N SER A 16 -4.92 14.41 9.00
CA SER A 16 -5.94 13.95 9.96
C SER A 16 -6.76 12.73 9.50
N VAL A 17 -6.17 11.86 8.66
CA VAL A 17 -6.81 10.62 8.22
C VAL A 17 -6.49 9.51 9.22
N PRO A 18 -7.51 8.91 9.88
CA PRO A 18 -7.29 7.78 10.77
C PRO A 18 -6.67 6.61 10.02
N THR A 19 -5.53 6.14 10.52
CA THR A 19 -4.77 5.05 9.88
C THR A 19 -4.62 3.89 10.86
N ILE A 20 -4.82 2.67 10.36
CA ILE A 20 -4.59 1.45 11.12
C ILE A 20 -3.57 0.58 10.40
N ARG A 21 -2.57 0.10 11.13
CA ARG A 21 -1.70 -1.00 10.68
C ARG A 21 -2.27 -2.30 11.21
N LEU A 22 -2.43 -3.29 10.33
CA LEU A 22 -2.93 -4.61 10.70
C LEU A 22 -1.77 -5.59 10.82
N ASP A 23 -1.63 -6.18 12.01
CA ASP A 23 -0.83 -7.37 12.20
C ASP A 23 -1.77 -8.57 11.94
N TYR A 24 -1.58 -9.26 10.81
CA TYR A 24 -2.44 -10.37 10.42
C TYR A 24 -2.36 -11.54 11.41
N ARG A 25 -3.49 -12.21 11.65
CA ARG A 25 -3.51 -13.39 12.52
C ARG A 25 -2.65 -14.52 11.99
N GLU A 26 -2.64 -14.70 10.67
CA GLU A 26 -1.77 -15.65 9.97
C GLU A 26 -1.17 -14.98 8.72
N PRO A 27 0.05 -14.43 8.83
CA PRO A 27 0.74 -13.83 7.69
C PRO A 27 0.95 -14.82 6.54
N ALA A 28 1.07 -14.30 5.32
CA ALA A 28 1.25 -15.08 4.09
C ALA A 28 0.06 -15.97 3.67
N LYS A 29 -1.13 -15.81 4.28
CA LYS A 29 -2.37 -16.51 3.91
C LYS A 29 -3.43 -15.52 3.44
N THR A 30 -3.45 -15.23 2.14
CA THR A 30 -4.31 -14.19 1.52
C THR A 30 -5.74 -14.18 2.03
N ASP A 31 -6.43 -15.33 2.03
CA ASP A 31 -7.85 -15.39 2.41
C ASP A 31 -8.08 -15.08 3.90
N ILE A 32 -7.14 -15.47 4.76
CA ILE A 32 -7.18 -15.18 6.20
C ILE A 32 -6.89 -13.69 6.41
N CYS A 33 -5.85 -13.16 5.78
CA CYS A 33 -5.50 -11.74 5.86
C CYS A 33 -6.62 -10.84 5.31
N ALA A 34 -7.29 -11.24 4.23
CA ALA A 34 -8.45 -10.52 3.70
C ALA A 34 -9.62 -10.49 4.70
N SER A 35 -9.86 -11.61 5.40
CA SER A 35 -10.85 -11.67 6.47
C SER A 35 -10.51 -10.74 7.64
N ASP A 36 -9.23 -10.63 7.99
CA ASP A 36 -8.75 -9.70 9.03
C ASP A 36 -8.98 -8.23 8.64
N ILE A 37 -8.74 -7.86 7.37
CA ILE A 37 -9.04 -6.51 6.85
C ILE A 37 -10.55 -6.22 6.93
N ILE A 38 -11.40 -7.16 6.51
CA ILE A 38 -12.85 -6.97 6.55
C ILE A 38 -13.34 -6.86 8.00
N ALA A 39 -12.77 -7.64 8.92
CA ALA A 39 -13.06 -7.50 10.34
C ALA A 39 -12.68 -6.10 10.86
N ALA A 40 -11.54 -5.56 10.43
CA ALA A 40 -11.13 -4.19 10.76
C ALA A 40 -12.09 -3.14 10.17
N PHE A 41 -12.54 -3.29 8.93
CA PHE A 41 -13.57 -2.42 8.34
C PHE A 41 -14.86 -2.44 9.16
N ASN A 42 -15.32 -3.62 9.57
CA ASN A 42 -16.52 -3.75 10.39
C ASN A 42 -16.36 -3.08 11.75
N TYR A 43 -15.20 -3.26 12.40
CA TYR A 43 -14.89 -2.61 13.66
C TYR A 43 -14.87 -1.08 13.53
N LEU A 44 -14.19 -0.55 12.50
CA LEU A 44 -14.10 0.89 12.25
C LEU A 44 -15.45 1.50 11.89
N SER A 45 -16.26 0.80 11.11
CA SER A 45 -17.62 1.21 10.78
C SER A 45 -18.52 1.24 12.00
N TYR A 46 -18.50 0.19 12.82
CA TYR A 46 -19.33 0.11 14.02
C TYR A 46 -18.93 1.13 15.10
N THR A 47 -17.63 1.33 15.30
CA THR A 47 -17.10 2.11 16.43
C THR A 47 -16.95 3.59 16.10
N TYR A 48 -16.59 3.91 14.86
CA TYR A 48 -16.23 5.27 14.44
C TYR A 48 -17.00 5.76 13.21
N SER A 49 -17.99 4.99 12.71
CA SER A 49 -18.78 5.32 11.53
C SER A 49 -17.96 5.49 10.23
N SER A 50 -16.74 4.93 10.18
CA SER A 50 -15.92 4.96 8.97
C SER A 50 -16.47 3.98 7.93
N THR A 51 -16.72 4.46 6.71
CA THR A 51 -17.34 3.66 5.63
C THR A 51 -16.55 3.64 4.33
N ASN A 52 -15.58 4.54 4.19
CA ASN A 52 -14.73 4.67 3.01
C ASN A 52 -13.29 4.38 3.39
N PHE A 53 -12.66 3.44 2.69
CA PHE A 53 -11.32 2.96 3.03
C PHE A 53 -10.41 2.98 1.80
N VAL A 54 -9.15 3.33 2.04
CA VAL A 54 -8.05 3.10 1.09
C VAL A 54 -7.16 2.03 1.68
N LEU A 55 -6.76 1.07 0.85
CA LEU A 55 -5.88 -0.02 1.25
C LEU A 55 -4.47 0.23 0.74
N VAL A 56 -3.48 0.03 1.59
CA VAL A 56 -2.06 0.09 1.24
C VAL A 56 -1.41 -1.24 1.58
N GLY A 57 -0.87 -1.92 0.58
CA GLY A 57 -0.25 -3.24 0.73
C GLY A 57 1.23 -3.23 0.33
N TRP A 58 2.11 -3.73 1.20
CA TRP A 58 3.52 -3.93 0.87
C TRP A 58 3.79 -5.40 0.54
N SER A 59 4.45 -5.69 -0.58
CA SER A 59 4.92 -7.03 -0.92
C SER A 59 3.76 -8.03 -0.94
N PHE A 60 3.79 -9.05 -0.09
CA PHE A 60 2.67 -9.97 0.15
C PHE A 60 1.36 -9.22 0.41
N GLY A 61 1.39 -8.11 1.16
CA GLY A 61 0.23 -7.31 1.55
C GLY A 61 -0.59 -6.75 0.38
N GLY A 62 -0.03 -6.68 -0.84
CA GLY A 62 -0.81 -6.34 -2.04
C GLY A 62 -1.91 -7.36 -2.35
N SER A 63 -1.63 -8.65 -2.12
CA SER A 63 -2.58 -9.75 -2.39
C SER A 63 -3.90 -9.66 -1.60
N PRO A 64 -3.89 -9.57 -0.25
CA PRO A 64 -5.14 -9.38 0.49
C PRO A 64 -5.79 -8.03 0.18
N CYS A 65 -5.03 -6.96 -0.14
CA CYS A 65 -5.63 -5.69 -0.53
C CYS A 65 -6.48 -5.80 -1.81
N PHE A 66 -5.96 -6.43 -2.86
CA PHE A 66 -6.72 -6.65 -4.10
C PHE A 66 -7.90 -7.60 -3.89
N THR A 67 -7.73 -8.63 -3.05
CA THR A 67 -8.80 -9.57 -2.71
C THR A 67 -9.96 -8.85 -2.02
N VAL A 68 -9.68 -8.00 -1.03
CA VAL A 68 -10.71 -7.22 -0.33
C VAL A 68 -11.31 -6.16 -1.25
N ALA A 69 -10.51 -5.50 -2.08
CA ALA A 69 -11.04 -4.52 -3.02
C ALA A 69 -12.09 -5.11 -3.96
N ALA A 70 -11.90 -6.36 -4.39
CA ALA A 70 -12.88 -7.11 -5.19
C ALA A 70 -14.13 -7.49 -4.39
N GLN A 71 -13.97 -7.90 -3.13
CA GLN A 71 -15.08 -8.33 -2.26
C GLN A 71 -15.91 -7.15 -1.73
N GLU A 72 -15.30 -5.97 -1.58
CA GLU A 72 -15.87 -4.80 -0.90
C GLU A 72 -15.90 -3.56 -1.81
N PRO A 73 -16.60 -3.62 -2.96
CA PRO A 73 -16.60 -2.55 -3.96
C PRO A 73 -17.17 -1.22 -3.44
N GLU A 74 -18.10 -1.26 -2.50
CA GLU A 74 -18.75 -0.07 -1.95
C GLU A 74 -17.90 0.66 -0.89
N ARG A 75 -17.04 -0.09 -0.20
CA ARG A 75 -16.25 0.40 0.94
C ARG A 75 -14.82 0.81 0.54
N VAL A 76 -14.22 0.09 -0.41
CA VAL A 76 -12.84 0.37 -0.86
C VAL A 76 -12.84 1.40 -1.98
N ARG A 77 -12.13 2.51 -1.77
CA ARG A 77 -12.05 3.65 -2.70
C ARG A 77 -10.78 3.68 -3.54
N GLY A 78 -9.74 2.97 -3.13
CA GLY A 78 -8.52 2.83 -3.91
C GLY A 78 -7.57 1.84 -3.27
N VAL A 79 -6.61 1.34 -4.05
CA VAL A 79 -5.53 0.49 -3.56
C VAL A 79 -4.19 1.08 -3.99
N ALA A 80 -3.28 1.23 -3.04
CA ALA A 80 -1.87 1.47 -3.32
C ALA A 80 -1.05 0.23 -2.94
N THR A 81 0.01 -0.03 -3.68
CA THR A 81 0.98 -1.06 -3.29
C THR A 81 2.42 -0.61 -3.38
N ILE A 82 3.26 -1.19 -2.52
CA ILE A 82 4.70 -1.01 -2.49
C ILE A 82 5.33 -2.39 -2.75
N ALA A 83 6.15 -2.50 -3.78
CA ALA A 83 6.87 -3.73 -4.13
C ALA A 83 5.97 -4.99 -4.18
N SER A 84 4.74 -4.87 -4.69
CA SER A 84 3.77 -5.99 -4.66
C SER A 84 4.22 -7.18 -5.49
N GLN A 85 3.91 -8.38 -5.00
CA GLN A 85 3.95 -9.62 -5.78
C GLN A 85 2.73 -9.75 -6.71
N THR A 86 2.73 -10.78 -7.57
CA THR A 86 1.61 -11.11 -8.48
C THR A 86 0.79 -12.34 -8.06
N ILE A 87 1.16 -13.00 -6.96
CA ILE A 87 0.41 -14.14 -6.43
C ILE A 87 -0.88 -13.67 -5.76
N ASN A 88 -1.99 -14.34 -6.08
CA ASN A 88 -3.32 -14.09 -5.50
C ASN A 88 -3.73 -12.60 -5.59
N THR A 89 -3.50 -11.98 -6.74
CA THR A 89 -3.84 -10.57 -7.02
C THR A 89 -4.93 -10.40 -8.08
N SER A 90 -5.63 -11.48 -8.47
CA SER A 90 -6.65 -11.45 -9.53
C SER A 90 -7.77 -10.43 -9.28
N GLY A 91 -8.04 -10.09 -8.02
CA GLY A 91 -8.99 -9.04 -7.62
C GLY A 91 -8.66 -7.64 -8.14
N ILE A 92 -7.45 -7.39 -8.65
CA ILE A 92 -7.07 -6.12 -9.29
C ILE A 92 -7.98 -5.74 -10.46
N LYS A 93 -8.55 -6.74 -11.18
CA LYS A 93 -9.47 -6.50 -12.29
C LYS A 93 -10.79 -5.88 -11.83
N GLU A 94 -11.25 -6.28 -10.65
CA GLU A 94 -12.48 -5.75 -10.02
C GLU A 94 -12.26 -4.40 -9.35
N LEU A 95 -11.01 -3.97 -9.17
CA LEU A 95 -10.70 -2.63 -8.64
C LEU A 95 -11.16 -1.55 -9.61
N ASN A 96 -10.91 -1.72 -10.90
CA ASN A 96 -11.27 -0.77 -11.95
C ASN A 96 -12.80 -0.45 -11.93
N PRO A 97 -13.21 0.83 -11.92
CA PRO A 97 -12.43 2.04 -12.23
C PRO A 97 -11.85 2.78 -11.02
N ARG A 98 -11.83 2.18 -9.83
CA ARG A 98 -11.29 2.83 -8.62
C ARG A 98 -9.78 3.03 -8.73
N PRO A 99 -9.22 4.14 -8.22
CA PRO A 99 -7.80 4.48 -8.34
C PRO A 99 -6.82 3.37 -7.89
N LEU A 100 -5.73 3.24 -8.63
CA LEU A 100 -4.61 2.33 -8.34
C LEU A 100 -3.26 3.08 -8.34
N LEU A 101 -2.47 2.89 -7.29
CA LEU A 101 -1.07 3.31 -7.25
C LEU A 101 -0.13 2.11 -7.06
N LEU A 102 0.91 2.00 -7.87
CA LEU A 102 1.93 0.97 -7.78
C LEU A 102 3.31 1.63 -7.64
N LEU A 103 3.98 1.37 -6.53
CA LEU A 103 5.33 1.86 -6.22
C LEU A 103 6.29 0.67 -6.20
N HIS A 104 7.46 0.76 -6.84
CA HIS A 104 8.41 -0.35 -6.88
C HIS A 104 9.85 0.13 -7.06
N GLY A 105 10.82 -0.50 -6.38
CA GLY A 105 12.25 -0.27 -6.64
C GLY A 105 12.65 -0.91 -7.97
N ALA A 106 13.40 -0.20 -8.81
CA ALA A 106 13.84 -0.74 -10.09
C ALA A 106 14.91 -1.84 -9.92
N ASP A 107 15.69 -1.77 -8.84
CA ASP A 107 16.76 -2.71 -8.50
C ASP A 107 16.33 -3.67 -7.37
N ASP A 108 15.02 -3.89 -7.20
CA ASP A 108 14.47 -4.82 -6.24
C ASP A 108 14.90 -6.27 -6.57
N LEU A 109 15.70 -6.86 -5.67
CA LEU A 109 16.23 -8.22 -5.78
C LEU A 109 15.35 -9.28 -5.08
N VAL A 110 14.30 -8.86 -4.37
CA VAL A 110 13.34 -9.76 -3.71
C VAL A 110 12.18 -10.04 -4.65
N LEU A 111 11.63 -8.98 -5.26
CA LEU A 111 10.57 -9.01 -6.28
C LEU A 111 10.93 -8.07 -7.42
N THR A 112 11.08 -8.55 -8.64
CA THR A 112 11.35 -7.66 -9.77
C THR A 112 10.18 -6.70 -10.02
N SER A 113 10.51 -5.49 -10.46
CA SER A 113 9.55 -4.44 -10.87
C SER A 113 8.55 -4.90 -11.93
N ALA A 114 8.89 -5.96 -12.70
CA ALA A 114 8.00 -6.67 -13.61
C ALA A 114 6.68 -7.13 -12.94
N CYS A 115 6.69 -7.37 -11.63
CA CYS A 115 5.47 -7.64 -10.87
C CYS A 115 4.50 -6.45 -10.92
N SER A 116 4.95 -5.25 -10.56
CA SER A 116 4.11 -4.04 -10.61
C SER A 116 3.74 -3.66 -12.05
N GLU A 117 4.63 -3.83 -13.03
CA GLU A 117 4.27 -3.64 -14.44
C GLU A 117 3.14 -4.58 -14.89
N THR A 118 3.18 -5.82 -14.45
CA THR A 118 2.14 -6.82 -14.76
C THR A 118 0.81 -6.45 -14.12
N LEU A 119 0.82 -6.05 -12.83
CA LEU A 119 -0.38 -5.54 -12.15
C LEU A 119 -0.95 -4.29 -12.86
N TYR A 120 -0.07 -3.37 -13.27
CA TYR A 120 -0.47 -2.16 -14.02
C TYR A 120 -1.20 -2.50 -15.32
N ARG A 121 -0.74 -3.53 -16.04
CA ARG A 121 -1.42 -4.05 -17.23
C ARG A 121 -2.75 -4.72 -16.88
N GLN A 122 -2.76 -5.59 -15.86
CA GLN A 122 -3.94 -6.36 -15.45
C GLN A 122 -5.12 -5.50 -14.96
N TYR A 123 -4.85 -4.33 -14.36
CA TYR A 123 -5.90 -3.39 -13.94
C TYR A 123 -6.85 -2.94 -15.07
N GLY A 124 -6.35 -2.84 -16.32
CA GLY A 124 -7.13 -2.34 -17.45
C GLY A 124 -7.03 -0.82 -17.65
N THR A 125 -8.04 -0.19 -18.25
CA THR A 125 -7.99 1.22 -18.72
C THR A 125 -9.19 2.07 -18.29
N GLY A 126 -10.04 1.58 -17.38
CA GLY A 126 -11.31 2.23 -17.05
C GLY A 126 -11.23 3.27 -15.93
N GLY A 127 -10.12 3.34 -15.20
CA GLY A 127 -9.90 4.26 -14.10
C GLY A 127 -8.48 4.80 -14.03
N GLU A 128 -8.23 5.64 -13.04
CA GLU A 128 -6.91 6.24 -12.79
C GLU A 128 -5.94 5.18 -12.24
N LYS A 129 -4.80 5.03 -12.91
CA LYS A 129 -3.71 4.17 -12.45
C LYS A 129 -2.38 4.87 -12.64
N GLU A 130 -1.48 4.67 -11.68
CA GLU A 130 -0.12 5.17 -11.72
C GLU A 130 0.86 4.06 -11.35
N LEU A 131 1.98 4.00 -12.07
CA LEU A 131 3.12 3.14 -11.77
C LEU A 131 4.37 4.00 -11.66
N ARG A 132 5.03 3.94 -10.51
CA ARG A 132 6.32 4.58 -10.26
C ARG A 132 7.38 3.52 -9.99
N LEU A 133 8.38 3.50 -10.86
CA LEU A 133 9.62 2.75 -10.66
C LEU A 133 10.68 3.72 -10.13
N PHE A 134 11.28 3.37 -8.99
CA PHE A 134 12.34 4.15 -8.36
C PHE A 134 13.71 3.60 -8.78
N GLU A 135 14.36 4.31 -9.69
CA GLU A 135 15.68 3.94 -10.23
C GLU A 135 16.72 3.75 -9.12
N GLY A 136 17.41 2.61 -9.14
CA GLY A 136 18.44 2.29 -8.16
C GLY A 136 17.94 1.93 -6.76
N ASP A 137 16.62 1.84 -6.56
CA ASP A 137 16.02 1.55 -5.26
C ASP A 137 15.67 0.07 -5.09
N ASP A 138 15.59 -0.36 -3.84
CA ASP A 138 15.40 -1.77 -3.45
C ASP A 138 13.94 -2.09 -3.05
N HIS A 139 13.72 -3.32 -2.58
CA HIS A 139 12.42 -3.78 -2.05
C HIS A 139 11.83 -2.88 -0.96
N GLY A 140 12.72 -2.21 -0.21
CA GLY A 140 12.41 -1.32 0.89
C GLY A 140 12.09 0.12 0.48
N LEU A 141 12.29 0.46 -0.79
CA LEU A 141 12.41 1.86 -1.24
C LEU A 141 13.38 2.65 -0.35
N SER A 142 14.48 2.03 0.07
CA SER A 142 15.38 2.58 1.10
C SER A 142 16.04 3.91 0.70
N ARG A 143 16.07 4.27 -0.59
CA ARG A 143 16.62 5.52 -1.10
C ARG A 143 15.58 6.62 -1.30
N ASN A 144 14.34 6.26 -1.63
CA ASN A 144 13.29 7.19 -2.00
C ASN A 144 12.03 7.07 -1.14
N ALA A 145 12.13 6.49 0.07
CA ALA A 145 11.01 6.36 0.99
C ALA A 145 10.21 7.67 1.21
N PRO A 146 10.83 8.86 1.39
CA PRO A 146 10.06 10.09 1.53
C PRO A 146 9.24 10.48 0.28
N GLU A 147 9.76 10.22 -0.92
CA GLU A 147 9.02 10.43 -2.17
C GLU A 147 7.84 9.46 -2.28
N ALA A 148 8.08 8.18 -1.98
CA ALA A 148 7.04 7.15 -1.96
C ALA A 148 5.92 7.47 -0.94
N GLU A 149 6.28 7.90 0.26
CA GLU A 149 5.34 8.33 1.30
C GLU A 149 4.53 9.56 0.86
N CYS A 150 5.16 10.53 0.17
CA CYS A 150 4.47 11.67 -0.40
C CYS A 150 3.46 11.26 -1.50
N MET A 151 3.83 10.34 -2.38
CA MET A 151 2.94 9.82 -3.42
C MET A 151 1.74 9.08 -2.80
N LEU A 152 1.95 8.28 -1.75
CA LEU A 152 0.88 7.62 -1.01
C LEU A 152 -0.08 8.62 -0.37
N LEU A 153 0.45 9.69 0.24
CA LEU A 153 -0.37 10.73 0.85
C LEU A 153 -1.27 11.42 -0.18
N VAL A 154 -0.72 11.79 -1.33
CA VAL A 154 -1.48 12.41 -2.44
C VAL A 154 -2.51 11.44 -3.01
N PHE A 155 -2.16 10.15 -3.14
CA PHE A 155 -3.08 9.13 -3.62
C PHE A 155 -4.26 8.91 -2.65
N ILE A 156 -3.97 8.76 -1.35
CA ILE A 156 -4.97 8.47 -0.32
C ILE A 156 -5.98 9.61 -0.21
N THR A 157 -5.51 10.86 -0.18
CA THR A 157 -6.37 12.04 -0.13
C THR A 157 -7.28 12.14 -1.34
N LYS A 158 -6.76 11.96 -2.56
CA LYS A 158 -7.58 11.91 -3.78
C LYS A 158 -8.59 10.77 -3.76
N ALA A 159 -8.16 9.56 -3.43
CA ALA A 159 -9.05 8.40 -3.39
C ALA A 159 -10.19 8.56 -2.37
N LEU A 160 -9.97 9.32 -1.29
CA LEU A 160 -10.98 9.64 -0.29
C LEU A 160 -11.82 10.88 -0.61
N GLY A 161 -11.48 11.65 -1.65
CA GLY A 161 -12.12 12.92 -1.99
C GLY A 161 -11.84 14.03 -0.96
N LEU A 162 -10.60 14.08 -0.47
CA LEU A 162 -10.11 15.01 0.55
C LEU A 162 -8.97 15.90 0.02
N GLU A 163 -8.96 16.19 -1.28
CA GLU A 163 -7.89 16.95 -1.94
C GLU A 163 -7.74 18.36 -1.40
N GLU A 164 -8.78 18.95 -0.80
CA GLU A 164 -8.71 20.25 -0.14
C GLU A 164 -7.75 20.28 1.07
N LEU A 165 -7.38 19.11 1.60
CA LEU A 165 -6.40 18.97 2.69
C LEU A 165 -4.95 19.00 2.19
N LEU A 166 -4.71 18.95 0.87
CA LEU A 166 -3.38 18.98 0.26
C LEU A 166 -2.96 20.42 -0.09
N ASP A 167 -2.59 21.22 0.91
CA ASP A 167 -1.91 22.49 0.63
C ASP A 167 -0.41 22.25 0.28
N PRO A 168 0.25 23.19 -0.42
CA PRO A 168 1.65 23.04 -0.81
C PRO A 168 2.61 22.76 0.35
N GLY A 169 2.33 23.30 1.55
CA GLY A 169 3.13 23.05 2.74
C GLY A 169 2.98 21.63 3.26
N THR A 170 1.76 21.08 3.21
CA THR A 170 1.48 19.67 3.55
C THR A 170 2.26 18.70 2.65
N VAL A 171 2.26 18.94 1.33
CA VAL A 171 3.01 18.12 0.36
C VAL A 171 4.52 18.22 0.59
N GLU A 172 5.04 19.43 0.86
CA GLU A 172 6.45 19.63 1.18
C GLU A 172 6.85 18.87 2.46
N MET A 173 6.01 18.89 3.49
CA MET A 173 6.25 18.18 4.75
C MET A 173 6.17 16.66 4.59
N ALA A 174 5.29 16.16 3.72
CA ALA A 174 5.18 14.73 3.42
C ALA A 174 6.48 14.17 2.80
N GLY A 175 7.16 14.97 1.98
CA GLY A 175 8.43 14.60 1.34
C GLY A 175 9.67 14.65 2.25
N LYS A 176 9.53 15.01 3.53
CA LYS A 176 10.64 15.04 4.51
C LYS A 176 10.75 13.71 5.23
N ASP A 177 11.94 13.25 5.55
CA ASP A 177 12.12 12.01 6.32
C ASP A 177 11.71 12.22 7.79
N PHE A 178 10.78 11.39 8.29
CA PHE A 178 10.34 11.42 9.69
C PHE A 178 11.02 10.31 10.53
N VAL A 179 11.81 9.43 9.90
CA VAL A 179 12.57 8.38 10.59
C VAL A 179 14.02 8.83 10.78
N GLU A 180 14.53 8.74 11.99
CA GLU A 180 15.87 9.26 12.33
C GLU A 180 17.03 8.38 11.82
N SER A 181 16.82 7.10 11.42
CA SER A 181 17.89 6.28 10.85
C SER A 181 17.47 5.09 9.95
N ARG A 182 18.31 4.78 8.95
CA ARG A 182 18.22 3.59 8.08
C ARG A 182 18.19 2.27 8.85
N GLU A 183 18.87 2.20 9.98
CA GLU A 183 18.94 1.00 10.83
C GLU A 183 17.61 0.67 11.50
N GLU A 184 16.78 1.68 11.78
CA GLU A 184 15.46 1.48 12.36
C GLU A 184 14.50 0.89 11.34
N ARG A 185 14.55 1.35 10.08
CA ARG A 185 13.76 0.75 8.99
C ARG A 185 14.05 -0.73 8.79
N VAL A 186 15.33 -1.09 8.72
CA VAL A 186 15.75 -2.50 8.52
C VAL A 186 15.25 -3.38 9.66
N ARG A 187 15.37 -2.92 10.92
CA ARG A 187 14.86 -3.66 12.08
C ARG A 187 13.36 -3.89 12.03
N GLU A 188 12.58 -2.96 11.51
CA GLU A 188 11.14 -3.14 11.37
C GLU A 188 10.78 -4.10 10.23
N MET A 189 11.49 -4.06 9.11
CA MET A 189 11.32 -5.03 8.01
C MET A 189 11.67 -6.46 8.44
N GLU A 190 12.72 -6.62 9.26
CA GLU A 190 13.09 -7.91 9.86
C GLU A 190 12.01 -8.43 10.82
N LYS A 191 11.44 -7.55 11.67
CA LYS A 191 10.32 -7.92 12.56
C LYS A 191 9.04 -8.25 11.79
N GLY A 192 8.86 -7.67 10.60
CA GLY A 192 7.74 -7.93 9.70
C GLY A 192 7.87 -9.24 8.90
N HIS A 193 9.04 -9.90 8.94
CA HIS A 193 9.39 -11.05 8.10
C HIS A 193 9.39 -10.74 6.58
N ASP A 194 9.51 -9.47 6.19
CA ASP A 194 9.42 -9.03 4.79
C ASP A 194 10.63 -9.47 3.94
N LEU A 195 11.72 -9.90 4.58
CA LEU A 195 12.93 -10.40 3.92
C LEU A 195 12.91 -11.93 3.69
N GLU A 196 11.89 -12.62 4.18
CA GLU A 196 11.84 -14.08 4.20
C GLU A 196 10.96 -14.64 3.06
N ARG A 197 11.37 -14.45 1.79
CA ARG A 197 11.12 -15.34 0.60
C ARG A 197 11.39 -14.58 -0.71
N GLY A 198 12.05 -15.26 -1.66
CA GLY A 198 12.34 -14.73 -3.00
C GLY A 198 11.20 -14.90 -4.01
N GLU A 199 11.43 -14.35 -5.21
CA GLU A 199 10.48 -14.19 -6.31
C GLU A 199 9.54 -15.36 -6.61
N SER A 200 8.29 -15.03 -6.93
CA SER A 200 7.36 -15.93 -7.61
C SER A 200 6.42 -15.13 -8.51
N LEU A 201 6.58 -15.30 -9.83
CA LEU A 201 5.77 -14.65 -10.86
C LEU A 201 4.63 -15.58 -11.28
N ASN A 202 3.39 -15.09 -11.26
CA ASN A 202 2.27 -15.78 -11.92
C ASN A 202 2.29 -15.47 -13.42
N TYR A 203 2.70 -16.45 -14.23
CA TYR A 203 2.53 -16.41 -15.68
C TYR A 203 1.12 -16.91 -16.05
N ASP A 204 0.12 -16.03 -16.00
CA ASP A 204 -1.17 -16.31 -16.62
C ASP A 204 -1.14 -15.83 -18.08
N TYR A 205 -1.12 -16.78 -19.01
CA TYR A 205 -1.28 -16.59 -20.46
C TYR A 205 -2.72 -16.23 -20.83
#